data_AF-A0A2G6QN86-F1
#
_entry.id   AF-A0A2G6QN86-F1
#
_cell.length_a   1.000
_cell.length_b   1.000
_cell.length_c   1.000
_cell.angle_alpha   90.00
_cell.angle_beta   90.00
_cell.angle_gamma   90.00
#
_symmetry.space_group_name_H-M   'P 1'
#
loop_
_entity.id
_entity.type
_entity.pdbx_description
1 polymer ?
#
loop_
_entity_poly.entity_id
_entity_poly.type
_entity_poly.pdbx_seq_one_letter_code
_entity_poly.pdbx_strand_id
1 'polypeptide(L)' 'MAGASKNARTSVKTQKFMCSCGGEIVLKTLVTNGKIKNVAECPKCKRVERRPKDFK' A
#
# COMPACT_ATOMS: atom_id res chain seq x y z
N MET A 1 -35.67 7.65 8.52
CA MET A 1 -34.38 7.01 8.81
C MET A 1 -34.00 6.11 7.65
N ALA A 2 -33.26 6.64 6.67
CA ALA A 2 -32.77 5.85 5.54
C ALA A 2 -31.62 4.96 6.02
N GLY A 3 -31.77 3.64 5.89
CA GLY A 3 -30.81 2.66 6.36
C GLY A 3 -29.46 2.86 5.69
N ALA A 4 -28.45 3.22 6.49
CA ALA A 4 -27.06 3.13 6.06
C ALA A 4 -26.80 1.69 5.61
N SER A 5 -26.36 1.54 4.36
CA SER A 5 -25.99 0.26 3.76
C SER A 5 -25.09 -0.54 4.70
N LYS A 6 -25.35 -1.85 4.87
CA LYS A 6 -24.52 -2.77 5.67
C LYS A 6 -23.09 -2.91 5.14
N ASN A 7 -22.79 -2.32 3.97
CA ASN A 7 -21.45 -2.19 3.41
C ASN A 7 -20.73 -0.89 3.82
N ALA A 8 -21.38 -0.01 4.59
CA ALA A 8 -20.77 1.23 5.11
C ALA A 8 -19.92 1.00 6.37
N ARG A 9 -19.53 -0.25 6.64
CA ARG A 9 -18.58 -0.62 7.69
C ARG A 9 -17.47 -1.47 7.10
N THR A 10 -16.49 -0.83 6.48
CA THR A 10 -15.14 -1.38 6.47
C THR A 10 -14.25 -0.29 7.00
N SER A 11 -13.87 -0.43 8.27
CA SER A 11 -12.76 0.30 8.87
C SER A 11 -11.69 0.51 7.80
N VAL A 12 -11.32 1.76 7.55
CA VAL A 12 -10.11 2.07 6.78
C VAL A 12 -8.94 1.64 7.68
N LYS A 13 -8.73 0.33 7.80
CA LYS A 13 -7.54 -0.23 8.41
C LYS A 13 -6.48 0.01 7.35
N THR A 14 -5.75 1.10 7.48
CA THR A 14 -4.49 1.31 6.74
C THR A 14 -3.67 0.05 6.99
N GLN A 15 -3.66 -0.88 6.03
CA GLN A 15 -2.94 -2.14 6.19
C GLN A 15 -1.46 -1.77 6.21
N LYS A 16 -0.86 -1.81 7.40
CA LYS A 16 0.59 -1.64 7.56
C LYS A 16 1.24 -2.89 7.00
N PHE A 17 1.99 -2.72 5.92
CA PHE A 17 2.75 -3.80 5.32
C PHE A 17 4.18 -3.73 5.85
N MET A 18 4.69 -4.84 6.35
CA MET A 18 6.06 -4.93 6.84
C MET A 18 6.89 -5.74 5.86
N CYS A 19 8.08 -5.24 5.55
CA CYS A 19 9.08 -5.99 4.80
C CYS A 19 9.77 -6.99 5.74
N SER A 20 10.23 -8.12 5.20
CA SER A 20 11.03 -9.14 5.89
C SER A 20 12.33 -8.60 6.52
N CYS A 21 12.80 -7.41 6.14
CA CYS A 21 13.90 -6.72 6.83
C CYS A 21 13.48 -5.97 8.11
N GLY A 22 12.18 -5.99 8.47
CA GLY A 22 11.61 -5.27 9.60
C GLY A 22 11.30 -3.79 9.34
N GLY A 23 11.34 -3.33 8.09
CA GLY A 23 10.95 -1.97 7.70
C GLY A 23 9.48 -1.88 7.28
N GLU A 24 8.83 -0.75 7.54
CA GLU A 24 7.47 -0.50 7.04
C GLU A 24 7.52 -0.20 5.53
N ILE A 25 6.66 -0.86 4.75
CA ILE A 25 6.57 -0.67 3.30
C ILE A 25 5.69 0.55 3.02
N VAL A 26 6.28 1.53 2.34
CA VAL A 26 5.62 2.76 1.95
C VAL A 26 5.14 2.63 0.52
N LEU A 27 3.85 2.82 0.29
CA LEU A 27 3.28 2.90 -1.05
C LEU A 27 3.58 4.28 -1.63
N LYS A 28 4.22 4.32 -2.79
CA LYS A 28 4.52 5.52 -3.55
C LYS A 28 3.86 5.45 -4.92
N THR A 29 3.32 6.58 -5.35
CA THR A 29 2.82 6.74 -6.71
C THR A 29 3.82 7.57 -7.50
N LEU A 30 4.49 6.94 -8.46
CA LEU A 30 5.48 7.57 -9.32
C LEU A 30 4.86 7.87 -10.69
N VAL A 31 4.98 9.10 -11.16
CA VAL A 31 4.57 9.48 -12.52
C VAL A 31 5.80 9.46 -13.40
N THR A 32 5.88 8.52 -14.34
CA THR A 32 6.98 8.40 -15.30
C THR A 32 6.45 8.46 -16.72
N ASN A 33 6.95 9.42 -17.51
CA ASN A 33 6.57 9.62 -18.92
C ASN A 33 5.05 9.73 -19.15
N GLY A 34 4.37 10.52 -18.30
CA GLY A 34 2.90 10.67 -18.31
C GLY A 34 2.11 9.48 -17.79
N LYS A 35 2.76 8.37 -17.39
CA LYS A 35 2.10 7.19 -16.85
C LYS A 35 2.23 7.13 -15.33
N ILE A 36 1.10 6.93 -14.66
CA ILE A 36 1.03 6.71 -13.21
C ILE A 36 1.43 5.26 -12.91
N LYS A 37 2.43 5.07 -12.06
CA LYS A 37 2.86 3.76 -11.54
C LYS A 37 2.73 3.76 -10.02
N ASN A 38 2.02 2.79 -9.49
CA ASN A 38 1.98 2.54 -8.06
C ASN A 38 3.06 1.53 -7.72
N VAL A 39 3.98 1.90 -6.84
CA VAL A 39 5.07 1.07 -6.36
C VAL A 39 5.05 1.02 -4.83
N ALA A 40 5.55 -0.06 -4.29
CA ALA A 40 5.75 -0.27 -2.87
C ALA A 40 7.26 -0.24 -2.61
N GLU A 41 7.74 0.64 -1.74
CA GLU A 41 9.16 0.79 -1.42
C GLU A 41 9.38 0.52 0.08
N CYS A 42 10.38 -0.30 0.40
CA CYS A 42 10.87 -0.41 1.77
C CYS A 42 12.07 0.55 1.98
N PRO A 43 11.98 1.56 2.86
CA PRO A 43 13.05 2.54 3.07
C PRO A 43 14.31 1.93 3.68
N LYS A 44 14.19 0.78 4.37
CA LYS A 44 15.30 0.13 5.07
C LYS A 44 16.22 -0.65 4.11
N CYS A 45 15.64 -1.39 3.16
CA CYS A 45 16.41 -2.18 2.19
C CYS A 45 16.38 -1.58 0.77
N LYS A 46 15.68 -0.44 0.58
CA LYS A 46 15.46 0.22 -0.71
C LYS A 46 14.88 -0.69 -1.81
N ARG A 47 14.28 -1.84 -1.44
CA ARG A 47 13.56 -2.69 -2.40
C ARG A 47 12.30 -1.97 -2.85
N VAL A 48 12.08 -1.98 -4.16
CA VAL A 48 10.90 -1.42 -4.82
C VAL A 48 10.21 -2.57 -5.53
N GLU A 49 8.98 -2.87 -5.12
CA GLU A 49 8.14 -3.88 -5.75
C GLU A 49 6.84 -3.26 -6.23
N ARG A 50 6.08 -3.99 -7.05
CA ARG A 50 4.79 -3.51 -7.52
C ARG A 50 3.70 -3.59 -6.45
N ARG A 51 3.72 -4.61 -5.59
CA ARG A 51 2.74 -4.78 -4.52
C ARG A 51 3.42 -5.07 -3.18
N PRO A 52 2.85 -4.63 -2.05
CA PRO A 52 3.39 -4.95 -0.72
C PRO A 52 3.43 -6.45 -0.41
N LYS A 53 2.60 -7.27 -1.07
CA LYS A 53 2.58 -8.74 -0.90
C LYS A 53 3.81 -9.44 -1.50
N ASP A 54 4.52 -8.77 -2.41
CA ASP A 54 5.72 -9.31 -3.05
C ASP A 54 6.94 -9.21 -2.10
N PHE A 55 6.84 -8.39 -1.05
CA PHE A 55 7.78 -8.39 0.07
C PHE A 55 7.46 -9.56 1.01
N LYS A 56 7.85 -10.78 0.61
CA LYS A 56 7.93 -11.93 1.52
C LYS A 56 9.19 -11.91 2.37
#